data_AF-A0A2N3DTW0-F1
#
_entry.id   AF-A0A2N3DTW0-F1
#
_cell.length_a   1.000
_cell.length_b   1.000
_cell.length_c   1.000
_cell.angle_alpha   90.00
_cell.angle_beta   90.00
_cell.angle_gamma   90.00
#
_symmetry.space_group_name_H-M   'P 1'
#
loop_
_entity.id
_entity.type
_entity.pdbx_description
1 polymer ?
#
loop_
_entity_poly.entity_id
_entity_poly.type
_entity_poly.pdbx_seq_one_letter_code
_entity_poly.pdbx_strand_id
1 'polypeptide(L)'
;VPQSEALLGGTPVVLDDIASSGRTMIEAIARLADAGCSPPICVVIHAVFSGDAYNQILEAGAAGIVTTNSIPHASNAISLAGPLSDAANELIDNT
;
A
#
# COMPACT_ATOMS: atom_id res chain seq x y z
N VAL A 1 4.24 -10.92 11.97
CA VAL A 1 3.56 -11.53 10.81
C VAL A 1 3.11 -12.91 11.26
N PRO A 2 1.87 -13.35 10.95
CA PRO A 2 1.46 -14.70 11.32
C PRO A 2 2.44 -15.72 10.72
N GLN A 3 2.94 -16.65 11.52
CA GLN A 3 3.74 -17.76 11.01
C GLN A 3 2.80 -18.70 10.25
N SER A 4 2.77 -18.56 8.93
CA SER A 4 1.93 -19.34 8.03
C SER A 4 2.75 -19.77 6.82
N GLU A 5 2.80 -21.07 6.55
CA GLU A 5 3.45 -21.61 5.35
C GLU A 5 2.87 -21.00 4.07
N ALA A 6 1.61 -20.56 4.09
CA ALA A 6 0.98 -19.89 2.96
C ALA A 6 1.72 -18.61 2.52
N LEU A 7 2.45 -17.95 3.43
CA LEU A 7 3.24 -16.76 3.12
C LEU A 7 4.51 -17.06 2.32
N LEU A 8 4.99 -18.31 2.34
CA LEU A 8 6.12 -18.75 1.53
C LEU A 8 5.70 -19.09 0.10
N GLY A 9 4.40 -19.33 -0.11
CA GLY A 9 3.80 -19.70 -1.40
C GLY A 9 3.34 -18.51 -2.24
N GLY A 10 4.22 -17.53 -2.50
CA GLY A 10 3.91 -16.41 -3.39
C GLY A 10 4.57 -15.08 -2.99
N THR A 11 4.05 -13.99 -3.56
CA THR A 11 4.46 -12.62 -3.20
C THR A 11 3.51 -12.05 -2.15
N PRO A 12 4.00 -11.71 -0.93
CA PRO A 12 3.15 -11.10 0.07
C PRO A 12 2.68 -9.71 -0.37
N VAL A 13 1.50 -9.31 0.10
CA VAL A 13 0.96 -7.96 -0.08
C VAL A 13 0.78 -7.32 1.29
N VAL A 14 1.44 -6.19 1.51
CA VAL A 14 1.26 -5.35 2.69
C VAL A 14 0.25 -4.27 2.32
N LEU A 15 -0.88 -4.21 3.03
CA LEU A 15 -1.94 -3.25 2.79
C LEU A 15 -2.06 -2.30 3.98
N ASP A 16 -2.15 -1.00 3.72
CA ASP A 16 -2.45 0.02 4.72
C ASP A 16 -3.39 1.10 4.15
N ASP A 17 -4.15 1.77 5.00
CA ASP A 17 -5.00 2.89 4.56
C ASP A 17 -4.16 4.14 4.28
N ILE A 18 -3.22 4.46 5.17
CA ILE A 18 -2.38 5.66 5.11
C ILE A 18 -0.93 5.29 5.35
N ALA A 19 -0.07 5.56 4.38
CA ALA A 19 1.37 5.53 4.58
C ALA A 19 1.89 6.96 4.76
N SER A 20 2.08 7.37 6.03
CA SER A 20 2.68 8.66 6.38
C SER A 20 4.19 8.56 6.58
N SER A 21 4.67 8.20 7.78
CA SER A 21 6.10 7.98 8.04
C SER A 21 6.66 6.67 7.47
N GLY A 22 5.81 5.78 6.94
CA GLY A 22 6.22 4.47 6.38
C GLY A 22 6.66 3.40 7.39
N ARG A 23 6.86 3.75 8.67
CA ARG A 23 7.43 2.85 9.70
C ARG A 23 6.66 1.53 9.90
N THR A 24 5.33 1.55 9.83
CA THR A 24 4.51 0.34 9.96
C THR A 24 4.79 -0.63 8.82
N MET A 25 4.89 -0.13 7.59
CA MET A 25 5.23 -0.95 6.43
C MET A 25 6.66 -1.45 6.48
N ILE A 26 7.64 -0.61 6.87
CA ILE A 26 9.04 -1.02 7.03
C ILE A 26 9.17 -2.17 8.03
N GLU A 27 8.52 -2.07 9.18
CA GLU A 27 8.49 -3.14 10.18
C GLU A 27 7.81 -4.42 9.66
N ALA A 28 6.73 -4.28 8.87
CA ALA A 28 6.07 -5.43 8.26
C ALA A 28 6.96 -6.13 7.23
N ILE A 29 7.69 -5.37 6.40
CA ILE A 29 8.64 -5.89 5.41
C ILE A 29 9.78 -6.63 6.13
N ALA A 30 10.35 -6.05 7.19
CA ALA A 30 11.41 -6.69 7.97
C ALA A 30 10.96 -8.05 8.52
N ARG A 31 9.75 -8.11 9.08
CA ARG A 31 9.19 -9.38 9.60
C ARG A 31 8.90 -10.41 8.51
N LEU A 32 8.56 -9.98 7.29
CA LEU A 32 8.39 -10.88 6.14
C LEU A 32 9.74 -11.43 5.67
N ALA A 33 10.77 -10.58 5.65
CA ALA A 33 12.13 -10.99 5.33
C ALA A 33 12.68 -12.00 6.35
N ASP A 34 12.50 -11.74 7.66
CA ASP A 34 12.89 -12.66 8.74
C ASP A 34 12.17 -14.01 8.65
N ALA A 35 10.96 -14.03 8.10
CA ALA A 35 10.19 -15.24 7.85
C ALA A 35 10.58 -15.96 6.54
N GLY A 36 11.55 -15.44 5.77
CA GLY A 36 12.00 -16.02 4.51
C GLY A 36 11.04 -15.82 3.33
N CYS A 37 10.13 -14.84 3.42
CA CYS A 37 9.18 -14.55 2.35
C CYS A 37 9.84 -13.82 1.18
N SER A 38 9.19 -13.86 0.01
CA SER A 38 9.58 -13.01 -1.12
C SER A 38 9.35 -11.52 -0.78
N PRO A 39 10.12 -10.60 -1.41
CA PRO A 39 9.90 -9.16 -1.29
C PRO A 39 8.43 -8.77 -1.53
N PRO A 40 7.77 -8.05 -0.61
CA PRO A 40 6.34 -7.77 -0.71
C PRO A 40 6.01 -6.61 -1.66
N ILE A 41 4.79 -6.60 -2.18
CA ILE A 41 4.18 -5.40 -2.78
C ILE A 41 3.41 -4.65 -1.70
N CYS A 42 3.68 -3.35 -1.56
CA CYS A 42 2.93 -2.48 -0.67
C CYS A 42 1.78 -1.81 -1.42
N VAL A 43 0.57 -1.88 -0.87
CA VAL A 43 -0.63 -1.23 -1.42
C VAL A 43 -1.15 -0.22 -0.39
N VAL A 44 -1.34 1.03 -0.80
CA VAL A 44 -1.76 2.10 0.12
C VAL A 44 -2.87 2.95 -0.48
N ILE A 45 -3.91 3.25 0.30
CA ILE A 45 -4.98 4.14 -0.17
C ILE A 45 -4.46 5.58 -0.26
N HIS A 46 -3.95 6.14 0.84
CA HIS A 46 -3.49 7.52 0.94
C HIS A 46 -1.96 7.62 1.02
N ALA A 47 -1.36 8.07 -0.08
CA ALA A 47 0.09 8.22 -0.27
C ALA A 47 0.64 9.50 0.38
N VAL A 48 0.60 9.61 1.71
CA VAL A 48 1.07 10.81 2.43
C VAL A 48 2.60 10.95 2.40
N PHE A 49 3.34 9.84 2.51
CA PHE A 49 4.79 9.71 2.44
C PHE A 49 5.58 10.94 2.93
N SER A 50 5.57 11.17 4.25
CA SER A 50 6.26 12.32 4.83
C SER A 50 7.78 12.20 4.71
N GLY A 51 8.45 13.26 4.23
CA GLY A 51 9.90 13.26 4.07
C GLY A 51 10.33 12.26 3.00
N ASP A 52 11.15 11.28 3.38
CA ASP A 52 11.71 10.28 2.48
C ASP A 52 11.08 8.88 2.64
N ALA A 53 9.89 8.82 3.24
CA ALA A 53 9.23 7.56 3.59
C ALA A 53 9.06 6.62 2.38
N TYR A 54 8.75 7.16 1.19
CA TYR A 54 8.60 6.35 -0.02
C TYR A 54 9.88 5.56 -0.36
N ASN A 55 11.04 6.23 -0.38
CA ASN A 55 12.31 5.56 -0.67
C ASN A 55 12.71 4.62 0.47
N GLN A 56 12.50 5.01 1.73
CA GLN A 56 12.79 4.15 2.87
C GLN A 56 12.01 2.83 2.85
N ILE A 57 10.76 2.83 2.35
CA ILE A 57 9.98 1.60 2.17
C ILE A 57 10.58 0.72 1.07
N LEU A 58 11.05 1.30 -0.03
CA LEU A 58 11.75 0.56 -1.10
C LEU A 58 13.07 -0.01 -0.60
N GLU A 59 13.87 0.79 0.10
CA GLU A 59 15.14 0.38 0.71
C GLU A 59 14.96 -0.70 1.78
N ALA A 60 13.83 -0.71 2.50
CA ALA A 60 13.48 -1.77 3.43
C ALA A 60 13.23 -3.13 2.75
N GLY A 61 13.08 -3.16 1.42
CA GLY A 61 12.95 -4.39 0.64
C GLY A 61 11.58 -4.61 0.02
N ALA A 62 10.74 -3.57 -0.10
CA ALA A 62 9.52 -3.67 -0.90
C ALA A 62 9.87 -3.90 -2.38
N ALA A 63 9.21 -4.85 -3.03
CA ALA A 63 9.30 -5.04 -4.48
C ALA A 63 8.66 -3.91 -5.27
N GLY A 64 7.73 -3.18 -4.65
CA GLY A 64 7.06 -2.05 -5.26
C GLY A 64 6.00 -1.47 -4.32
N ILE A 65 5.55 -0.25 -4.65
CA ILE A 65 4.52 0.46 -3.90
C ILE A 65 3.47 0.92 -4.90
N VAL A 66 2.24 0.49 -4.70
CA VAL A 66 1.07 0.82 -5.51
C VAL A 66 0.11 1.65 -4.66
N THR A 67 -0.30 2.80 -5.15
CA THR A 67 -1.25 3.64 -4.41
C THR A 67 -2.44 4.07 -5.23
N THR A 68 -3.48 4.53 -4.55
CA THR A 68 -4.57 5.24 -5.21
C THR A 68 -4.18 6.69 -5.51
N ASN A 69 -4.86 7.34 -6.45
CA ASN A 69 -4.72 8.77 -6.72
C ASN A 69 -5.49 9.68 -5.74
N SER A 70 -5.80 9.23 -4.52
CA SER A 70 -6.36 10.07 -3.46
C SER A 70 -5.44 11.25 -3.06
N ILE A 71 -4.13 11.04 -3.21
CA ILE A 71 -3.09 12.06 -3.11
C ILE A 71 -2.19 11.90 -4.35
N PRO A 72 -1.92 12.98 -5.11
CA PRO A 72 -1.03 12.93 -6.27
C PRO A 72 0.36 12.43 -5.90
N HIS A 73 0.79 11.32 -6.50
CA HIS A 73 2.10 10.74 -6.26
C HIS A 73 2.54 9.85 -7.44
N ALA A 74 3.85 9.70 -7.64
CA ALA A 74 4.40 8.89 -8.74
C ALA A 74 4.04 7.39 -8.64
N SER A 75 3.64 6.92 -7.46
CA SER A 75 3.21 5.54 -7.22
C SER A 75 1.74 5.27 -7.52
N ASN A 76 0.97 6.28 -7.93
CA ASN A 76 -0.46 6.10 -8.19
C ASN A 76 -0.64 5.14 -9.38
N ALA A 77 -1.29 4.00 -9.14
CA ALA A 77 -1.67 3.05 -10.19
C ALA A 77 -3.14 2.60 -10.09
N ILE A 78 -3.87 3.08 -9.09
CA ILE A 78 -5.30 2.79 -8.88
C ILE A 78 -6.06 4.13 -8.89
N SER A 79 -7.01 4.29 -9.81
CA SER A 79 -7.82 5.51 -9.87
C SER A 79 -9.08 5.38 -9.00
N LEU A 80 -9.35 6.39 -8.17
CA LEU A 80 -10.61 6.54 -7.43
C LEU A 80 -11.69 7.26 -8.23
N ALA A 81 -11.40 7.74 -9.45
CA ALA A 81 -12.34 8.55 -10.23
C ALA A 81 -13.67 7.83 -10.50
N GLY A 82 -13.62 6.54 -10.85
CA GLY A 82 -14.82 5.72 -11.08
C GLY A 82 -15.67 5.58 -9.80
N PRO A 83 -15.14 4.98 -8.73
CA PRO A 83 -15.89 4.83 -7.47
C PRO A 83 -16.44 6.14 -6.90
N LEU A 84 -15.68 7.24 -6.99
CA LEU A 84 -16.15 8.55 -6.53
C LEU A 84 -17.25 9.11 -7.44
N SER A 85 -17.17 8.92 -8.75
CA SER A 85 -18.23 9.34 -9.69
C SER A 85 -19.52 8.56 -9.43
N ASP A 86 -19.42 7.24 -9.20
CA ASP A 86 -20.58 6.40 -8.92
C ASP A 86 -21.27 6.84 -7.62
N ALA A 87 -20.49 7.02 -6.55
CA ALA A 87 -21.01 7.47 -5.27
C ALA A 87 -21.61 8.89 -5.32
N ALA A 88 -21.01 9.80 -6.10
CA ALA A 88 -21.54 11.14 -6.28
C ALA A 88 -22.89 11.13 -7.02
N ASN A 89 -23.03 10.30 -8.06
CA ASN A 89 -24.29 10.15 -8.79
C ASN A 89 -25.39 9.58 -7.88
N GLU A 90 -25.08 8.56 -7.09
CA GLU A 90 -26.04 7.99 -6.12
C GLU A 90 -26.54 9.03 -5.12
N LEU A 91 -25.66 9.91 -4.62
CA LEU A 91 -26.07 10.99 -3.71
C LEU A 91 -26.96 12.03 -4.40
N ILE A 92 -26.68 12.35 -5.66
CA ILE A 92 -27.46 13.32 -6.43
C ILE A 92 -28.85 12.74 -6.77
N ASP A 93 -28.93 11.48 -7.19
CA ASP A 93 -30.18 10.82 -7.60
C ASP A 93 -31.12 10.52 -6.41
N ASN A 94 -30.58 10.42 -5.20
CA ASN A 94 -31.34 10.19 -3.96
C ASN A 94 -31.74 11.48 -3.21
N THR A 95 -31.50 12.67 -3.80
CA THR A 95 -31.91 13.98 -3.25
C THR A 95 -33.12 14.54 -3.98
#